data_AF-A0A0D1XVR5-F1
#
_entry.id   AF-A0A0D1XVR5-F1
#
_cell.length_a   1.000
_cell.length_b   1.000
_cell.length_c   1.000
_cell.angle_alpha   90.00
_cell.angle_beta   90.00
_cell.angle_gamma   90.00
#
_symmetry.space_group_name_H-M   'P 1'
#
loop_
_entity.id
_entity.type
_entity.pdbx_description
1 polymer ?
#
loop_
_entity_poly.entity_id
_entity_poly.type
_entity_poly.pdbx_seq_one_letter_code
_entity_poly.pdbx_strand_id
1 'polypeptide(L)' 'MYPVRNFIDRGIIAAASSDSPVTDCNPLLGIHVAVNRRSKLGQEVASSQRIDVLEAIKLYTWNGAYASFEEDI' A
#
# COMPACT_ATOMS: atom_id res chain seq x y z
N MET A 1 6.42 8.73 2.61
CA MET A 1 5.41 7.97 1.84
C MET A 1 6.12 7.16 0.76
N TYR A 2 5.91 5.84 0.72
CA TYR A 2 6.73 4.92 -0.09
C TYR A 2 6.50 5.05 -1.61
N PRO A 3 7.50 4.71 -2.45
CA PRO A 3 7.40 4.79 -3.92
C PRO A 3 6.80 3.50 -4.53
N VAL A 4 5.55 3.18 -4.18
CA VAL A 4 4.92 1.89 -4.54
C VAL A 4 4.74 1.73 -6.05
N ARG A 5 4.38 2.79 -6.78
CA ARG A 5 4.30 2.76 -8.26
C ARG A 5 5.63 2.31 -8.87
N ASN A 6 6.74 2.91 -8.44
CA ASN A 6 8.07 2.53 -8.94
C ASN A 6 8.43 1.06 -8.63
N PHE A 7 7.95 0.51 -7.50
CA PHE A 7 8.15 -0.91 -7.20
C PHE A 7 7.40 -1.79 -8.19
N ILE A 8 6.12 -1.50 -8.41
CA ILE A 8 5.29 -2.23 -9.37
C ILE A 8 5.88 -2.17 -10.77
N ASP A 9 6.25 -0.98 -11.25
CA ASP A 9 6.80 -0.79 -12.60
C ASP A 9 8.14 -1.51 -12.80
N ARG A 10 8.85 -1.84 -11.71
CA ARG A 10 10.11 -2.59 -11.71
C ARG A 10 9.93 -4.08 -11.40
N GLY A 11 8.68 -4.56 -11.25
CA GLY A 11 8.40 -5.95 -10.90
C GLY A 11 8.76 -6.34 -9.46
N ILE A 12 8.95 -5.36 -8.56
CA ILE A 12 9.22 -5.59 -7.15
C ILE A 12 7.91 -5.83 -6.42
N ILE A 13 7.75 -7.00 -5.80
CA ILE A 13 6.59 -7.34 -4.97
C ILE A 13 6.76 -6.66 -3.61
N ALA A 14 6.06 -5.56 -3.39
CA ALA A 14 6.03 -4.85 -2.12
C ALA A 14 4.80 -5.24 -1.29
N ALA A 15 4.95 -5.38 0.03
CA ALA A 15 3.84 -5.52 0.96
C ALA A 15 3.59 -4.21 1.71
N ALA A 16 2.36 -4.00 2.18
CA ALA A 16 2.03 -2.89 3.06
C ALA A 16 1.45 -3.39 4.39
N SER A 17 1.63 -2.59 5.44
CA SER A 17 1.08 -2.80 6.77
C SER A 17 0.63 -1.47 7.36
N SER A 18 -0.06 -1.50 8.49
CA SER A 18 -0.45 -0.27 9.22
C SER A 18 0.60 0.19 10.23
N ASP A 19 1.55 -0.66 10.61
CA ASP A 19 2.41 -0.41 11.78
C ASP A 19 1.58 -0.14 13.07
N SER A 20 0.46 -0.85 13.22
CA SER A 20 -0.35 -0.78 14.45
C SER A 20 0.45 -1.28 15.66
N PRO A 21 0.37 -0.61 16.82
CA PRO A 21 -0.61 0.43 17.19
C PRO A 21 -0.17 1.88 16.93
N VAL A 22 0.95 2.11 16.22
CA VAL A 22 1.43 3.47 15.90
C VAL A 22 0.44 4.19 14.98
N THR A 23 -0.21 3.46 14.07
CA THR A 23 -1.33 3.96 13.26
C THR A 23 -2.58 3.07 13.36
N ASP A 24 -3.68 3.53 12.77
CA ASP A 24 -4.97 2.83 12.77
C ASP A 24 -4.85 1.47 12.04
N CYS A 25 -5.39 0.42 12.64
CA CYS A 25 -5.30 -0.94 12.09
C CYS A 25 -6.20 -1.18 10.88
N ASN A 26 -7.12 -0.27 10.54
CA ASN A 26 -8.02 -0.42 9.42
C ASN A 26 -7.28 -0.38 8.07
N PRO A 27 -7.18 -1.50 7.32
CA PRO A 27 -6.43 -1.56 6.07
C PRO A 27 -7.01 -0.67 4.97
N LEU A 28 -8.30 -0.32 5.05
CA LEU A 28 -8.94 0.59 4.11
C LEU A 28 -8.32 1.99 4.16
N LEU A 29 -7.77 2.42 5.30
CA LEU A 29 -7.04 3.67 5.40
C LEU A 29 -5.75 3.62 4.59
N GLY A 30 -5.00 2.53 4.69
CA GLY A 30 -3.78 2.29 3.92
C GLY A 30 -4.06 2.25 2.41
N ILE A 31 -5.09 1.53 2.00
CA ILE A 31 -5.57 1.47 0.60
C ILE A 31 -5.96 2.87 0.11
N HIS A 32 -6.76 3.60 0.89
CA HIS A 32 -7.17 4.96 0.54
C HIS A 32 -5.95 5.87 0.33
N VAL A 33 -4.97 5.80 1.21
CA VAL A 33 -3.74 6.59 1.15
C VAL A 33 -2.90 6.21 -0.07
N ALA A 34 -2.76 4.92 -0.39
CA ALA A 34 -2.00 4.43 -1.55
C ALA A 34 -2.60 4.90 -2.89
N VAL A 35 -3.94 4.89 -2.99
CA VAL A 35 -4.66 5.28 -4.21
C VAL A 35 -4.75 6.79 -4.37
N ASN A 36 -5.09 7.52 -3.30
CA ASN A 36 -5.38 8.95 -3.40
C ASN A 36 -4.13 9.83 -3.23
N ARG A 37 -3.13 9.36 -2.48
CA ARG A 37 -1.88 10.10 -2.20
C ARG A 37 -2.14 11.50 -1.65
N ARG A 38 -3.01 11.60 -0.64
CA ARG A 38 -3.37 12.86 0.03
C ARG A 38 -3.08 12.80 1.53
N SER A 39 -2.58 13.90 2.08
CA SER A 39 -2.41 14.07 3.53
C SER A 39 -3.76 14.28 4.21
N LYS A 40 -3.78 14.22 5.55
CA LYS A 40 -4.98 14.54 6.35
C LYS A 40 -5.51 15.97 6.11
N LEU A 41 -4.66 16.88 5.64
CA LEU A 41 -5.01 18.27 5.30
C LEU A 41 -5.41 18.43 3.82
N GLY A 42 -5.53 17.33 3.06
CA GLY A 42 -5.92 17.34 1.65
C GLY A 42 -4.81 17.67 0.65
N GLN A 43 -3.57 17.87 1.12
CA GLN A 43 -2.43 18.15 0.25
C GLN A 43 -1.98 16.90 -0.50
N GLU A 44 -1.62 17.03 -1.77
CA GLU A 44 -1.04 15.92 -2.53
C GLU A 44 0.36 15.56 -2.01
N VAL A 45 0.63 14.27 -1.88
CA VAL A 45 1.91 13.75 -1.39
C VAL A 45 2.46 12.72 -2.37
N ALA A 46 3.44 13.14 -3.19
CA ALA A 46 4.05 12.30 -4.22
C ALA A 46 2.98 11.56 -5.07
N SER A 47 2.12 12.35 -5.73
CA SER A 47 1.00 11.87 -6.54
C SER A 47 1.42 11.00 -7.73
N SER A 48 2.66 11.11 -8.19
CA SER A 48 3.25 10.19 -9.18
C SER A 48 3.39 8.74 -8.68
N GLN A 49 3.23 8.52 -7.38
CA GLN A 49 3.32 7.19 -6.77
C GLN A 49 1.93 6.61 -6.42
N ARG A 50 0.86 7.15 -7.03
CA ARG A 50 -0.49 6.56 -6.98
C ARG A 50 -0.48 5.16 -7.57
N ILE A 51 -1.29 4.29 -6.97
CA ILE A 51 -1.58 2.97 -7.50
C ILE A 51 -3.09 2.78 -7.67
N ASP A 52 -3.48 1.87 -8.54
CA ASP A 52 -4.86 1.52 -8.77
C ASP A 52 -5.41 0.75 -7.56
N VAL A 53 -6.73 0.76 -7.41
CA VAL A 53 -7.41 0.11 -6.28
C VAL A 53 -7.05 -1.37 -6.18
N LEU A 54 -6.98 -2.10 -7.31
CA LEU A 54 -6.62 -3.51 -7.32
C LEU A 54 -5.17 -3.76 -6.92
N GLU A 55 -4.24 -2.90 -7.32
CA GLU A 55 -2.84 -3.00 -6.88
C GLU A 55 -2.74 -2.73 -5.36
N ALA A 56 -3.50 -1.77 -4.84
CA ALA A 56 -3.56 -1.50 -3.41
C ALA A 56 -4.18 -2.66 -2.60
N ILE A 57 -5.23 -3.30 -3.13
CA ILE A 57 -5.81 -4.51 -2.52
C ILE A 57 -4.77 -5.62 -2.50
N LYS A 58 -4.08 -5.87 -3.63
CA LYS A 58 -3.03 -6.90 -3.70
C LYS A 58 -1.87 -6.60 -2.74
N LEU A 59 -1.48 -5.33 -2.61
CA LEU A 59 -0.46 -4.84 -1.68
C LEU A 59 -0.75 -5.20 -0.20
N TYR A 60 -2.03 -5.14 0.19
CA TYR A 60 -2.53 -5.42 1.55
C TYR A 60 -3.04 -6.86 1.77
N THR A 61 -2.99 -7.71 0.74
CA THR A 61 -3.47 -9.10 0.82
C THR A 61 -2.38 -10.05 0.36
N TRP A 62 -2.43 -10.49 -0.90
CA TRP A 62 -1.54 -11.51 -1.44
C TRP A 62 -0.06 -11.14 -1.31
N ASN A 63 0.31 -9.87 -1.50
CA ASN A 63 1.72 -9.46 -1.32
C ASN A 63 2.17 -9.54 0.14
N GLY A 64 1.26 -9.31 1.09
CA GLY A 64 1.54 -9.50 2.52
C GLY A 64 1.75 -10.97 2.85
N ALA A 65 0.88 -11.85 2.34
CA ALA A 65 1.04 -13.30 2.48
C ALA A 65 2.36 -13.77 1.84
N TYR A 66 2.67 -13.32 0.62
CA TYR A 66 3.93 -13.61 -0.07
C TYR A 66 5.16 -13.15 0.73
N ALA A 67 5.11 -11.95 1.34
CA ALA A 67 6.21 -11.45 2.16
C ALA A 67 6.43 -12.28 3.45
N SER A 68 5.38 -12.95 3.93
CA SER A 68 5.40 -13.85 5.09
C SER A 68 5.60 -15.33 4.73
N PHE A 69 5.69 -15.68 3.44
CA PHE A 69 5.71 -17.07 2.94
C PHE A 69 4.42 -17.87 3.26
N GLU A 70 3.27 -17.19 3.24
CA GLU A 70 1.95 -17.72 3.58
C GLU A 70 0.94 -17.64 2.41
N GLU A 71 1.42 -17.42 1.18
CA GLU A 71 0.58 -17.20 -0.01
C GLU A 71 -0.24 -18.42 -0.45
N ASP A 72 0.10 -19.62 0.04
CA ASP A 72 -0.51 -20.91 -0.30
C ASP A 72 -1.27 -21.56 0.88
N ILE A 73 -1.49 -20.83 1.99
CA ILE A 73 -2.28 -21.29 3.14
C ILE A 73 -3.78 -21.15 2.85
#